data_AF-A0A6J4LZ80-F1
#
_entry.id   AF-A0A6J4LZ80-F1
#
_cell.length_a   1.000
_cell.length_b   1.000
_cell.length_c   1.000
_cell.angle_alpha   90.00
_cell.angle_beta   90.00
_cell.angle_gamma   90.00
#
_symmetry.space_group_name_H-M   'P 1'
#
loop_
_entity.id
_entity.type
_entity.pdbx_description
1 polymer ?
#
loop_
_entity_poly.entity_id
_entity_poly.type
_entity_poly.pdbx_seq_one_letter_code
_entity_poly.pdbx_strand_id
1 'polypeptide(L)'
;PETGYYIQQATAVRGKRAIDLAVDPPPDLVLDVSFSPRTSDRLALYAAIGVAEVWRYVSQLGDDFLKGTLQIYCLEGDRYVEATHGLAFPFLPAGRILQFIDESDALGLMTALRSLREWLQSIPK
;
A
#
# COMPACT_ATOMS: atom_id res chain seq x y z
N PRO A 1 -7.22 1.39 9.36
CA PRO A 1 -6.35 0.83 8.31
C PRO A 1 -6.89 -0.55 8.04
N GLU A 2 -7.01 -0.98 6.77
CA GLU A 2 -7.40 -2.37 6.55
C GLU A 2 -6.22 -3.29 6.85
N THR A 3 -4.97 -2.91 6.50
CA THR A 3 -3.78 -3.68 6.88
C THR A 3 -2.51 -2.83 6.94
N GLY A 4 -1.63 -3.10 7.91
CA GLY A 4 -0.28 -2.54 8.00
C GLY A 4 0.79 -3.63 7.86
N TYR A 5 1.88 -3.32 7.16
CA TYR A 5 2.95 -4.24 6.82
C TYR A 5 4.28 -3.75 7.37
N TYR A 6 4.97 -4.65 8.08
CA TYR A 6 6.36 -4.49 8.48
C TYR A 6 7.24 -5.18 7.44
N ILE A 7 8.05 -4.40 6.74
CA ILE A 7 8.92 -4.83 5.64
C ILE A 7 10.37 -4.62 6.05
N GLN A 8 10.80 -3.36 6.20
CA GLN A 8 12.14 -3.02 6.69
C GLN A 8 12.21 -3.19 8.22
N GLN A 9 11.14 -2.85 8.93
CA GLN A 9 11.04 -2.95 10.39
C GLN A 9 10.63 -4.35 10.89
N ALA A 10 10.50 -5.34 10.00
CA ALA A 10 10.04 -6.69 10.33
C ALA A 10 10.85 -7.31 11.48
N THR A 11 12.18 -7.14 11.49
CA THR A 11 13.07 -7.69 12.53
C THR A 11 12.77 -7.11 13.92
N ALA A 12 12.34 -5.86 14.02
CA ALA A 12 12.09 -5.18 15.30
C ALA A 12 10.80 -5.64 16.00
N VAL A 13 9.84 -6.18 15.23
CA VAL A 13 8.54 -6.64 15.75
C VAL A 13 8.34 -8.15 15.70
N ARG A 14 9.25 -8.88 15.02
CA ARG A 14 9.15 -10.32 14.84
C ARG A 14 9.10 -11.07 16.18
N GLY A 15 8.12 -11.97 16.32
CA GLY A 15 7.96 -12.81 17.50
C GLY A 15 7.29 -12.13 18.69
N LYS A 16 6.97 -10.84 18.60
CA LYS A 16 6.14 -10.17 19.61
C LYS A 16 4.70 -10.64 19.49
N ARG A 17 4.07 -10.94 20.64
CA ARG A 17 2.66 -11.36 20.72
C ARG A 17 1.68 -10.20 20.53
N ALA A 18 2.11 -9.00 20.90
CA ALA A 18 1.40 -7.75 20.74
C ALA A 18 2.42 -6.66 20.40
N ILE A 19 2.01 -5.69 19.59
CA ILE A 19 2.83 -4.55 19.18
C ILE A 19 2.31 -3.34 19.96
N ASP A 20 3.21 -2.64 20.65
CA ASP A 20 2.91 -1.39 21.35
C ASP A 20 3.53 -0.21 20.59
N LEU A 21 2.71 0.53 19.85
CA LEU A 21 3.16 1.66 19.02
C LEU A 21 3.73 2.84 19.82
N ALA A 22 3.66 2.84 21.15
CA ALA A 22 4.35 3.83 21.98
C ALA A 22 5.87 3.57 22.05
N VAL A 23 6.31 2.33 21.80
CA VAL A 23 7.72 1.91 21.94
C VAL A 23 8.24 1.14 20.73
N ASP A 24 7.36 0.44 20.02
CA ASP A 24 7.66 -0.31 18.81
C ASP A 24 7.55 0.60 17.59
N PRO A 25 8.34 0.34 16.53
CA PRO A 25 8.22 1.12 15.31
C PRO A 25 6.83 0.94 14.70
N PRO A 26 6.30 1.96 14.00
CA PRO A 26 5.10 1.80 13.20
C PRO A 26 5.36 0.86 12.00
N PRO A 27 4.30 0.36 11.34
CA PRO A 27 4.46 -0.36 10.08
C PRO A 27 5.10 0.54 9.02
N ASP A 28 5.92 -0.07 8.15
CA ASP A 28 6.57 0.63 7.06
C ASP A 28 5.53 1.12 6.03
N LEU A 29 4.54 0.27 5.73
CA LEU A 29 3.51 0.51 4.74
C LEU A 29 2.13 0.21 5.30
N VAL A 30 1.18 1.13 5.12
CA VAL A 30 -0.25 0.89 5.34
C VAL A 30 -0.99 0.82 4.00
N LEU A 31 -1.77 -0.23 3.80
CA LEU A 31 -2.74 -0.31 2.71
C LEU A 31 -4.12 0.13 3.24
N ASP A 32 -4.61 1.26 2.72
CA ASP A 32 -5.92 1.80 3.07
C ASP A 32 -6.87 1.67 1.88
N VAL A 33 -7.79 0.72 1.98
CA VAL A 33 -8.85 0.50 0.99
C VAL A 33 -10.12 1.20 1.48
N SER A 34 -10.77 1.96 0.60
CA SER A 34 -11.98 2.71 0.94
C SER A 34 -12.94 2.83 -0.24
N PHE A 35 -14.23 2.94 0.05
CA PHE A 35 -15.29 3.14 -0.96
C PHE A 35 -15.70 4.62 -1.12
N SER A 36 -15.05 5.54 -0.41
CA SER A 36 -15.39 6.96 -0.41
C SER A 36 -14.12 7.81 -0.39
N PRO A 37 -14.04 8.86 -1.20
CA PRO A 37 -12.90 9.77 -1.19
C PRO A 37 -12.80 10.60 0.10
N ARG A 38 -13.85 10.64 0.94
CA ARG A 38 -13.86 11.36 2.22
C ARG A 38 -13.15 10.54 3.32
N THR A 39 -11.82 10.58 3.33
CA THR A 39 -10.97 9.91 4.36
C THR A 39 -9.79 10.77 4.82
N SER A 40 -9.88 12.11 4.73
CA SER A 40 -8.86 13.04 5.23
C SER A 40 -8.37 12.70 6.65
N ASP A 41 -9.27 12.17 7.48
CA ASP A 41 -9.02 11.89 8.89
C ASP A 41 -8.06 10.71 9.12
N ARG A 42 -7.99 9.75 8.20
CA ARG A 42 -7.13 8.56 8.36
C ARG A 42 -5.67 8.86 8.06
N LEU A 43 -5.39 9.68 7.06
CA LEU A 43 -4.02 10.13 6.76
C LEU A 43 -3.43 10.94 7.92
N ALA A 44 -4.21 11.83 8.54
CA ALA A 44 -3.74 12.55 9.72
C ALA A 44 -3.41 11.61 10.89
N LEU A 45 -4.22 10.56 11.11
CA LEU A 45 -3.94 9.54 12.12
C LEU A 45 -2.65 8.77 11.83
N TYR A 46 -2.42 8.33 10.58
CA TYR A 46 -1.21 7.59 10.21
C TYR A 46 0.05 8.44 10.33
N ALA A 47 -0.04 9.74 9.99
CA ALA A 47 1.05 10.68 10.19
C ALA A 47 1.38 10.86 11.68
N ALA A 48 0.36 10.97 12.53
CA ALA A 48 0.54 11.13 13.98
C ALA A 48 1.25 9.93 14.65
N ILE A 49 1.11 8.73 14.09
CA ILE A 49 1.83 7.52 14.56
C ILE A 49 3.11 7.23 13.74
N GLY A 50 3.48 8.10 12.81
CA GLY A 50 4.76 8.02 12.08
C GLY A 50 4.86 6.95 11.00
N VAL A 51 3.74 6.50 10.42
CA VAL A 51 3.79 5.55 9.29
C VAL A 51 4.46 6.21 8.09
N ALA A 52 5.56 5.64 7.61
CA ALA A 52 6.36 6.25 6.56
C ALA A 52 5.64 6.30 5.20
N GLU A 53 4.80 5.31 4.91
CA GLU A 53 4.17 5.13 3.60
C GLU A 53 2.73 4.64 3.70
N VAL A 54 1.82 5.23 2.92
CA VAL A 54 0.42 4.82 2.82
C VAL A 54 0.03 4.64 1.37
N TRP A 55 -0.43 3.44 1.01
CA TRP A 55 -1.05 3.16 -0.27
C TRP A 55 -2.56 3.22 -0.11
N ARG A 56 -3.19 4.15 -0.79
CA ARG A 56 -4.63 4.37 -0.70
C ARG A 56 -5.31 3.91 -1.97
N TYR A 57 -6.13 2.87 -1.86
CA TYR A 57 -6.98 2.42 -2.95
C TYR A 57 -8.42 2.86 -2.71
N VAL A 58 -8.96 3.66 -3.63
CA VAL A 58 -10.33 4.16 -3.56
C VAL A 58 -11.15 3.52 -4.67
N SER A 59 -12.14 2.72 -4.30
CA SER A 59 -13.14 2.15 -5.21
C SER A 59 -14.48 2.88 -5.04
N GLN A 60 -15.43 2.66 -5.94
CA GLN A 60 -16.76 3.27 -5.89
C GLN A 60 -17.81 2.27 -5.43
N LEU A 61 -18.83 2.74 -4.71
CA LEU A 61 -19.94 1.89 -4.27
C LEU A 61 -20.80 1.51 -5.47
N GLY A 62 -20.87 0.21 -5.79
CA GLY A 62 -21.65 -0.32 -6.91
C GLY A 62 -20.83 -0.65 -8.17
N ASP A 63 -19.55 -0.30 -8.19
CA ASP A 63 -18.59 -0.87 -9.14
C ASP A 63 -18.10 -2.24 -8.64
N ASP A 64 -17.62 -3.09 -9.56
CA ASP A 64 -16.86 -4.30 -9.19
C ASP A 64 -15.65 -3.88 -8.33
N PHE A 65 -15.37 -4.63 -7.25
CA PHE A 65 -14.35 -4.30 -6.22
C PHE A 65 -12.95 -3.98 -6.79
N LEU A 66 -12.68 -4.42 -8.01
CA LEU A 66 -11.40 -4.24 -8.72
C LEU A 66 -11.34 -2.97 -9.57
N LYS A 67 -12.36 -2.09 -9.56
CA LYS A 67 -12.31 -0.80 -10.24
C LYS A 67 -12.11 0.34 -9.24
N GLY A 68 -10.94 0.96 -9.30
CA GLY A 68 -10.56 2.01 -8.37
C GLY A 68 -9.25 2.70 -8.74
N THR A 69 -8.88 3.68 -7.93
CA THR A 69 -7.64 4.45 -8.10
C THR A 69 -6.70 4.19 -6.94
N LEU A 70 -5.42 3.96 -7.25
CA LEU A 70 -4.36 3.82 -6.26
C LEU A 70 -3.53 5.10 -6.20
N GLN A 71 -3.36 5.63 -5.00
CA GLN A 71 -2.51 6.77 -4.69
C GLN A 71 -1.46 6.33 -3.67
N ILE A 72 -0.20 6.70 -3.90
CA ILE A 72 0.89 6.43 -2.96
C ILE A 72 1.22 7.73 -2.24
N TYR A 73 1.30 7.67 -0.92
CA TYR A 73 1.64 8.81 -0.06
C TYR A 73 2.87 8.48 0.77
N CYS A 74 3.83 9.39 0.80
CA CYS A 74 5.01 9.32 1.66
C CYS A 74 4.94 10.41 2.73
N LEU A 75 5.34 10.08 3.96
CA LEU A 75 5.34 11.01 5.07
C LEU A 75 6.56 11.95 4.95
N GLU A 76 6.29 13.25 4.84
CA GLU A 76 7.30 14.31 4.85
C GLU A 76 7.05 15.24 6.04
N GLY A 77 7.84 15.10 7.09
CA GLY A 77 7.61 15.79 8.36
C GLY A 77 6.37 15.24 9.06
N ASP A 78 5.32 16.06 9.14
CA ASP A 78 4.05 15.74 9.80
C ASP A 78 2.88 15.54 8.83
N ARG A 79 3.16 15.54 7.51
CA ARG A 79 2.12 15.46 6.47
C ARG A 79 2.50 14.50 5.36
N TYR A 80 1.48 13.94 4.72
CA TYR A 80 1.66 13.09 3.54
C TYR A 80 1.73 13.92 2.26
N VAL A 81 2.66 13.53 1.39
CA VAL A 81 2.81 14.04 0.03
C VAL A 81 2.58 12.88 -0.95
N GLU A 82 1.81 13.14 -2.01
CA GLU A 82 1.56 12.14 -3.05
C GLU A 82 2.86 11.90 -3.85
N ALA A 83 3.20 10.62 -4.03
CA ALA A 83 4.40 10.17 -4.70
C ALA A 83 4.05 9.22 -5.86
N THR A 84 4.93 9.17 -6.86
CA THR A 84 4.80 8.23 -7.98
C THR A 84 5.25 6.81 -7.62
N HIS A 85 6.14 6.70 -6.62
CA HIS A 85 6.74 5.46 -6.15
C HIS A 85 6.76 5.43 -4.62
N GLY A 86 6.71 4.22 -4.08
CA GLY A 86 6.80 3.94 -2.66
C GLY A 86 8.23 3.91 -2.11
N LEU A 87 8.36 3.82 -0.79
CA LEU A 87 9.63 3.60 -0.09
C LEU A 87 9.92 2.10 0.04
N ALA A 88 8.89 1.30 0.33
CA ALA A 88 8.98 -0.14 0.50
C ALA A 88 9.32 -0.88 -0.80
N PHE A 89 8.76 -0.40 -1.92
CA PHE A 89 8.98 -0.96 -3.26
C PHE A 89 9.29 0.14 -4.28
N PRO A 90 10.51 0.72 -4.26
CA PRO A 90 10.85 1.86 -5.12
C PRO A 90 10.76 1.56 -6.63
N PHE A 91 10.87 0.29 -7.02
CA PHE A 91 10.78 -0.17 -8.40
C PHE A 91 9.35 -0.36 -8.91
N LEU A 92 8.34 -0.28 -8.04
CA LEU A 92 6.94 -0.61 -8.35
C LEU A 92 6.08 0.67 -8.38
N PRO A 93 5.78 1.22 -9.57
CA PRO A 93 4.90 2.37 -9.68
C PRO A 93 3.42 1.99 -9.48
N ALA A 94 2.63 2.92 -8.94
CA ALA A 94 1.19 2.73 -8.69
C ALA A 94 0.41 2.24 -9.93
N GLY A 95 0.73 2.78 -11.11
CA GLY A 95 0.08 2.41 -12.37
C GLY A 95 0.27 0.94 -12.74
N ARG A 96 1.40 0.31 -12.37
CA ARG A 96 1.61 -1.12 -12.63
C ARG A 96 0.78 -2.00 -11.70
N ILE A 97 0.57 -1.57 -10.45
CA ILE A 97 -0.32 -2.27 -9.52
C ILE A 97 -1.76 -2.27 -10.04
N LEU A 98 -2.24 -1.11 -10.51
CA LEU A 98 -3.57 -1.00 -11.13
C LEU A 98 -3.71 -1.91 -12.35
N GLN A 99 -2.68 -1.98 -13.20
CA GLN A 99 -2.69 -2.90 -14.34
C GLN A 99 -2.82 -4.37 -13.91
N PHE A 100 -2.13 -4.81 -12.85
CA PHE A 100 -2.28 -6.19 -12.37
C PHE A 100 -3.66 -6.46 -11.76
N ILE A 101 -4.29 -5.45 -11.16
CA ILE A 101 -5.67 -5.55 -10.67
C ILE A 101 -6.63 -5.74 -11.87
N ASP A 102 -6.49 -4.91 -12.92
CA ASP A 102 -7.29 -5.03 -14.15
C ASP A 102 -7.07 -6.38 -14.85
N GLU A 103 -5.82 -6.86 -14.95
CA GLU A 103 -5.49 -8.17 -15.50
C GLU A 103 -6.10 -9.30 -14.66
N SER A 104 -6.13 -9.16 -13.33
CA SER A 104 -6.74 -10.15 -12.44
C SER A 104 -8.25 -10.21 -12.60
N ASP A 105 -8.90 -9.07 -12.83
CA ASP A 105 -10.34 -8.99 -13.10
C ASP A 105 -10.68 -9.65 -14.46
N ALA A 106 -9.91 -9.32 -15.49
CA ALA A 106 -10.17 -9.79 -16.85
C ALA A 106 -9.76 -11.26 -17.11
N LEU A 107 -8.63 -11.70 -16.54
CA LEU A 107 -7.97 -12.98 -16.90
C LEU A 107 -7.90 -13.97 -15.71
N GLY A 108 -8.31 -13.54 -14.52
CA GLY A 108 -8.23 -14.30 -13.28
C GLY A 108 -6.89 -14.17 -12.55
N LEU A 109 -6.94 -14.31 -11.23
CA LEU A 109 -5.82 -14.11 -10.31
C LEU A 109 -4.56 -14.91 -10.66
N MET A 110 -4.71 -16.19 -11.05
CA MET A 110 -3.57 -17.05 -11.35
C MET A 110 -2.76 -16.56 -12.56
N THR A 111 -3.44 -16.00 -13.55
CA THR A 111 -2.81 -15.44 -14.75
C THR A 111 -2.11 -14.12 -14.42
N ALA A 112 -2.79 -13.23 -13.69
CA ALA A 112 -2.22 -11.97 -13.24
C ALA A 112 -0.97 -12.14 -12.35
N LEU A 113 -0.99 -13.10 -11.42
CA LEU A 113 0.18 -13.40 -10.58
C LEU A 113 1.37 -13.94 -11.38
N ARG A 114 1.11 -14.66 -12.49
CA ARG A 114 2.17 -15.10 -13.41
C ARG A 114 2.78 -13.91 -14.15
N SER A 115 1.94 -13.05 -14.73
CA SER A 115 2.34 -11.80 -15.40
C SER A 115 3.20 -10.92 -14.46
N LEU A 116 2.75 -10.73 -13.22
CA LEU A 116 3.49 -10.01 -12.18
C LEU A 116 4.87 -10.63 -11.94
N ARG A 117 4.95 -11.96 -11.79
CA ARG A 117 6.22 -12.65 -11.56
C ARG A 117 7.19 -12.51 -12.73
N GLU A 118 6.70 -12.67 -13.95
CA GLU A 118 7.51 -12.54 -15.17
C GLU A 118 8.04 -11.11 -15.32
N TRP A 119 7.19 -10.11 -15.06
CA TRP A 119 7.60 -8.72 -15.01
C TRP A 119 8.69 -8.47 -13.96
N LEU A 120 8.51 -8.94 -12.72
CA LEU A 120 9.51 -8.80 -11.65
C LEU A 120 10.87 -9.39 -12.05
N GLN A 121 10.87 -10.50 -12.79
CA GLN A 121 12.10 -11.14 -13.28
C GLN A 121 12.79 -10.36 -14.41
N SER A 122 12.04 -9.53 -15.14
CA SER A 122 12.57 -8.67 -16.20
C SER A 122 13.21 -7.37 -15.69
N ILE A 123 12.98 -7.00 -14.42
CA ILE A 123 13.55 -5.79 -13.85
C ILE A 123 15.06 -6.00 -13.65
N PRO A 124 15.93 -5.10 -14.17
CA PRO A 124 17.36 -5.20 -13.93
C PRO A 124 17.65 -5.10 -12.43
N LYS A 125 18.55 -5.96 -11.95
CA LYS A 125 18.98 -6.00 -10.54
C LYS A 125 19.91 -4.85 -10.17
#